data_AF-A0A931F069-F1
#
_entry.id   AF-A0A931F069-F1
#
_cell.length_a   1.000
_cell.length_b   1.000
_cell.length_c   1.000
_cell.angle_alpha   90.00
_cell.angle_beta   90.00
_cell.angle_gamma   90.00
#
_symmetry.space_group_name_H-M   'P 1'
#
loop_
_entity.id
_entity.type
_entity.pdbx_description
1 polymer ?
#
loop_
_entity_poly.entity_id
_entity_poly.type
_entity_poly.pdbx_seq_one_letter_code
_entity_poly.pdbx_strand_id
1 'polypeptide(L)'
;MPKSRGRRKATSSRSVRRSPLPPRRSDLLLRDARQLTGLADPLMAETWASGWLGGAWLTAELGEREAEHRLCMEMTGRACTTPSPHGLAAIAALARVAPAADVTMLAETIDILTETQPLPPWHTTRSADTAWTAAAARRAVDVWDSEQVLLIDYDGPHPHTLMAQVLKPGGLMIGKIAILEPGAAAQWDQLREDDEVPMPISQAPVADVLADLADALRTTDITWPRNDDEDFIDNRALAWSRCREHLPEWPERASLPEAERHRLIQQFTATNNLDDEVSRSLAELFLDYGEGYIVSGPLAWSPAEVMLLLTDWLPRKAILDAAQRTALPDVLRQWLAYALEQRGIDPRWITPVVDAVDDHLHEFRQAFDDDTSWGPAKQIAAALADSGVDLTDRQAVDDAIRALNAERLARSLLP
;
A
#
# COMPACT_ATOMS: atom_id res chain seq x y z
N MET A 1 66.00 49.49 40.15
CA MET A 1 65.88 48.59 38.98
C MET A 1 64.83 47.52 39.30
N PRO A 2 63.56 47.69 38.86
CA PRO A 2 62.47 46.77 39.20
C PRO A 2 62.38 45.61 38.20
N LYS A 3 62.21 44.38 38.72
CA LYS A 3 61.98 43.16 37.91
C LYS A 3 60.52 43.13 37.42
N SER A 4 60.35 42.98 36.11
CA SER A 4 59.04 42.91 35.45
C SER A 4 58.26 41.67 35.86
N ARG A 5 57.00 41.86 36.26
CA ARG A 5 56.02 40.78 36.46
C ARG A 5 55.43 40.40 35.11
N GLY A 6 55.75 39.19 34.64
CA GLY A 6 55.18 38.61 33.43
C GLY A 6 53.66 38.43 33.54
N ARG A 7 52.94 39.02 32.59
CA ARG A 7 51.49 38.93 32.41
C ARG A 7 51.11 37.50 31.99
N ARG A 8 50.31 36.80 32.80
CA ARG A 8 49.71 35.51 32.41
C ARG A 8 48.78 35.72 31.22
N LYS A 9 49.03 34.97 30.15
CA LYS A 9 48.20 34.91 28.93
C LYS A 9 46.90 34.19 29.30
N ALA A 10 45.77 34.90 29.27
CA ALA A 10 44.46 34.29 29.41
C ALA A 10 44.20 33.43 28.16
N THR A 11 44.17 32.11 28.33
CA THR A 11 43.67 31.17 27.33
C THR A 11 42.17 31.35 27.22
N SER A 12 41.72 32.04 26.17
CA SER A 12 40.30 32.08 25.80
C SER A 12 39.89 30.67 25.33
N SER A 13 39.17 29.93 26.17
CA SER A 13 38.44 28.76 25.71
C SER A 13 37.32 29.26 24.78
N ARG A 14 37.52 29.10 23.48
CA ARG A 14 36.41 29.22 22.52
C ARG A 14 35.42 28.13 22.88
N SER A 15 34.20 28.51 23.26
CA SER A 15 33.13 27.54 23.39
C SER A 15 32.93 26.89 22.03
N VAL A 16 33.10 25.57 21.98
CA VAL A 16 32.73 24.77 20.82
C VAL A 16 31.21 24.88 20.76
N ARG A 17 30.69 25.76 19.90
CA ARG A 17 29.27 25.75 19.51
C ARG A 17 29.03 24.39 18.84
N ARG A 18 28.53 23.43 19.62
CA ARG A 18 27.91 22.24 19.06
C ARG A 18 26.78 22.73 18.16
N SER A 19 26.79 22.30 16.89
CA SER A 19 25.64 22.48 16.02
C SER A 19 24.40 21.99 16.77
N PRO A 20 23.29 22.76 16.79
CA PRO A 20 22.09 22.30 17.46
C PRO A 20 21.70 20.95 16.86
N LEU A 21 21.42 19.98 17.74
CA LEU A 21 20.81 18.72 17.32
C LEU A 21 19.54 19.07 16.52
N PRO A 22 19.24 18.33 15.43
CA PRO A 22 17.98 18.53 14.73
C PRO A 22 16.82 18.45 15.74
N PRO A 23 15.80 19.32 15.60
CA PRO A 23 14.68 19.34 16.54
C PRO A 23 14.00 17.97 16.55
N ARG A 24 13.55 17.53 17.74
CA ARG A 24 12.75 16.32 17.85
C ARG A 24 11.44 16.52 17.10
N ARG A 25 10.81 15.44 16.63
CA ARG A 25 9.51 15.51 15.94
C ARG A 25 8.43 16.13 16.81
N SER A 26 8.39 15.74 18.09
CA SER A 26 7.51 16.35 19.09
C SER A 26 7.67 17.87 19.22
N ASP A 27 8.88 18.43 19.01
CA ASP A 27 9.09 19.89 19.02
C ASP A 27 8.53 20.57 17.76
N LEU A 28 8.59 19.91 16.61
CA LEU A 28 8.02 20.41 15.36
C LEU A 28 6.48 20.33 15.42
N LEU A 29 5.95 19.19 15.85
CA LEU A 29 4.52 18.96 16.05
C LEU A 29 3.93 20.00 17.02
N LEU A 30 4.58 20.26 18.16
CA LEU A 30 4.11 21.28 19.10
C LEU A 30 4.13 22.71 18.52
N ARG A 31 5.08 23.04 17.64
CA ARG A 31 5.10 24.35 16.95
C ARG A 31 3.92 24.47 15.99
N ASP A 32 3.64 23.40 15.28
CA ASP A 32 2.59 23.31 14.28
C ASP A 32 1.19 23.30 14.92
N ALA A 33 1.05 22.64 16.09
CA ALA A 33 -0.17 22.60 16.90
C ALA A 33 -0.74 23.97 17.32
N ARG A 34 -0.01 25.06 17.09
CA ARG A 34 -0.53 26.43 17.23
C ARG A 34 -1.76 26.69 16.39
N GLN A 35 -1.79 26.14 15.18
CA GLN A 35 -2.93 26.32 14.28
C GLN A 35 -4.22 25.72 14.87
N LEU A 36 -4.12 24.65 15.65
CA LEU A 36 -5.27 23.95 16.22
C LEU A 36 -6.08 24.84 17.17
N THR A 37 -5.46 25.78 17.87
CA THR A 37 -6.18 26.60 18.87
C THR A 37 -7.16 27.59 18.25
N GLY A 38 -7.00 27.91 16.95
CA GLY A 38 -7.89 28.78 16.20
C GLY A 38 -8.94 28.04 15.35
N LEU A 39 -8.89 26.70 15.30
CA LEU A 39 -9.84 25.91 14.52
C LEU A 39 -11.20 25.85 15.22
N ALA A 40 -12.27 25.80 14.44
CA ALA A 40 -13.61 25.48 14.94
C ALA A 40 -14.02 24.03 14.65
N ASP A 41 -13.41 23.42 13.63
CA ASP A 41 -13.82 22.14 13.09
C ASP A 41 -12.95 20.98 13.64
N PRO A 42 -13.55 19.98 14.32
CA PRO A 42 -12.83 18.80 14.77
C PRO A 42 -12.27 17.95 13.63
N LEU A 43 -12.86 17.98 12.42
CA LEU A 43 -12.35 17.21 11.28
C LEU A 43 -10.98 17.73 10.83
N MET A 44 -10.79 19.05 10.80
CA MET A 44 -9.47 19.65 10.52
C MET A 44 -8.41 19.23 11.55
N ALA A 45 -8.79 19.06 12.82
CA ALA A 45 -7.87 18.56 13.84
C ALA A 45 -7.53 17.06 13.64
N GLU A 46 -8.49 16.25 13.19
CA GLU A 46 -8.27 14.84 12.82
C GLU A 46 -7.32 14.70 11.62
N THR A 47 -7.54 15.46 10.54
CA THR A 47 -6.66 15.48 9.36
C THR A 47 -5.25 15.93 9.74
N TRP A 48 -5.14 16.99 10.56
CA TRP A 48 -3.85 17.45 11.07
C TRP A 48 -3.10 16.36 11.84
N ALA A 49 -3.78 15.68 12.77
CA ALA A 49 -3.16 14.62 13.56
C ALA A 49 -2.78 13.42 12.70
N SER A 50 -3.62 13.10 11.70
CA SER A 50 -3.37 12.03 10.75
C SER A 50 -2.10 12.27 9.93
N GLY A 51 -1.86 13.48 9.41
CA GLY A 51 -0.63 13.79 8.70
C GLY A 51 0.63 13.64 9.54
N TRP A 52 0.59 14.00 10.83
CA TRP A 52 1.72 13.79 11.74
C TRP A 52 2.00 12.30 12.02
N LEU A 53 0.94 11.50 12.19
CA LEU A 53 1.07 10.04 12.37
C LEU A 53 1.54 9.36 11.08
N GLY A 54 0.99 9.75 9.93
CA GLY A 54 1.40 9.29 8.61
C GLY A 54 2.86 9.61 8.32
N GLY A 55 3.33 10.83 8.59
CA GLY A 55 4.74 11.19 8.45
C GLY A 55 5.65 10.39 9.39
N ALA A 56 5.17 10.06 10.60
CA ALA A 56 5.89 9.16 11.51
C ALA A 56 5.96 7.72 10.97
N TRP A 57 4.86 7.22 10.42
CA TRP A 57 4.78 5.92 9.76
C TRP A 57 5.72 5.85 8.55
N LEU A 58 5.65 6.78 7.60
CA LEU A 58 6.43 6.76 6.35
C LEU A 58 7.93 6.58 6.61
N THR A 59 8.43 7.41 7.52
CA THR A 59 9.86 7.56 7.80
C THR A 59 10.41 6.55 8.80
N ALA A 60 9.59 5.62 9.28
CA ALA A 60 10.06 4.59 10.19
C ALA A 60 11.02 3.63 9.48
N GLU A 61 12.05 3.17 10.17
CA GLU A 61 13.04 2.26 9.58
C GLU A 61 12.43 0.87 9.29
N LEU A 62 13.10 0.09 8.43
CA LEU A 62 12.67 -1.28 8.15
C LEU A 62 12.66 -2.10 9.46
N GLY A 63 11.52 -2.68 9.79
CA GLY A 63 11.31 -3.46 11.01
C GLY A 63 10.77 -2.67 12.20
N GLU A 64 10.75 -1.33 12.13
CA GLU A 64 10.06 -0.49 13.11
C GLU A 64 8.55 -0.55 12.88
N ARG A 65 7.79 -0.91 13.93
CA ARG A 65 6.34 -1.14 13.87
C ARG A 65 5.53 -0.20 14.77
N GLU A 66 6.19 0.58 15.62
CA GLU A 66 5.56 1.41 16.64
C GLU A 66 5.93 2.89 16.49
N ALA A 67 6.19 3.34 15.26
CA ALA A 67 6.60 4.72 14.99
C ALA A 67 5.55 5.77 15.42
N GLU A 68 4.28 5.46 15.20
CA GLU A 68 3.14 6.27 15.64
C GLU A 68 3.05 6.32 17.17
N HIS A 69 3.15 5.16 17.83
CA HIS A 69 3.19 5.06 19.29
C HIS A 69 4.33 5.89 19.90
N ARG A 70 5.53 5.82 19.32
CA ARG A 70 6.67 6.65 19.77
C ARG A 70 6.40 8.14 19.63
N LEU A 71 5.75 8.57 18.55
CA LEU A 71 5.35 9.97 18.39
C LEU A 71 4.35 10.40 19.48
N CYS A 72 3.32 9.59 19.73
CA CYS A 72 2.35 9.82 20.80
C CYS A 72 3.04 9.93 22.17
N MET A 73 3.91 8.99 22.50
CA MET A 73 4.69 8.97 23.75
C MET A 73 5.57 10.21 23.91
N GLU A 74 6.31 10.58 22.86
CA GLU A 74 7.15 11.78 22.87
C GLU A 74 6.32 13.04 23.11
N MET A 75 5.17 13.14 22.44
CA MET A 75 4.29 14.30 22.56
C MET A 75 3.65 14.39 23.94
N THR A 76 3.20 13.27 24.50
CA THR A 76 2.71 13.17 25.89
C THR A 76 3.77 13.64 26.88
N GLY A 77 4.99 13.10 26.79
CA GLY A 77 6.09 13.52 27.66
C GLY A 77 6.41 15.01 27.52
N ARG A 78 6.39 15.56 26.30
CA ARG A 78 6.62 16.97 26.03
C ARG A 78 5.53 17.86 26.64
N ALA A 79 4.26 17.51 26.47
CA ALA A 79 3.12 18.25 26.96
C ALA A 79 3.06 18.26 28.50
N CYS A 80 3.32 17.13 29.15
CA CYS A 80 3.35 17.05 30.61
C CYS A 80 4.53 17.82 31.21
N THR A 81 5.70 17.83 30.54
CA THR A 81 6.89 18.56 31.03
C THR A 81 6.75 20.08 30.87
N THR A 82 6.04 20.55 29.84
CA THR A 82 5.77 21.98 29.65
C THR A 82 4.33 22.17 29.16
N PRO A 83 3.36 22.15 30.10
CA PRO A 83 1.96 22.32 29.77
C PRO A 83 1.72 23.63 29.02
N SER A 84 0.92 23.56 27.97
CA SER A 84 0.51 24.72 27.18
C SER A 84 -0.81 24.41 26.46
N PRO A 85 -1.57 25.43 26.03
CA PRO A 85 -2.81 25.22 25.29
C PRO A 85 -2.57 24.45 23.97
N HIS A 86 -1.44 24.70 23.31
CA HIS A 86 -1.04 24.00 22.09
C HIS A 86 -0.66 22.53 22.35
N GLY A 87 -0.02 22.26 23.49
CA GLY A 87 0.29 20.89 23.90
C GLY A 87 -0.98 20.08 24.17
N LEU A 88 -1.94 20.66 24.89
CA LEU A 88 -3.25 20.04 25.10
C LEU A 88 -3.99 19.85 23.76
N ALA A 89 -4.01 20.86 22.88
CA ALA A 89 -4.64 20.74 21.57
C ALA A 89 -4.01 19.62 20.70
N ALA A 90 -2.69 19.47 20.73
CA ALA A 90 -2.00 18.38 20.04
C ALA A 90 -2.39 16.99 20.57
N ILE A 91 -2.37 16.79 21.90
CA ILE A 91 -2.78 15.52 22.51
C ILE A 91 -4.25 15.22 22.21
N ALA A 92 -5.12 16.24 22.32
CA ALA A 92 -6.53 16.13 22.00
C ALA A 92 -6.78 15.73 20.54
N ALA A 93 -5.99 16.24 19.59
CA ALA A 93 -6.12 15.89 18.17
C ALA A 93 -5.61 14.47 17.91
N LEU A 94 -4.44 14.11 18.46
CA LEU A 94 -3.88 12.75 18.37
C LEU A 94 -4.86 11.71 18.91
N ALA A 95 -5.49 11.96 20.05
CA ALA A 95 -6.44 11.04 20.69
C ALA A 95 -7.64 10.67 19.80
N ARG A 96 -7.94 11.45 18.76
CA ARG A 96 -9.06 11.17 17.84
C ARG A 96 -8.75 10.10 16.81
N VAL A 97 -7.49 10.03 16.35
CA VAL A 97 -7.06 9.18 15.22
C VAL A 97 -5.91 8.21 15.57
N ALA A 98 -5.37 8.29 16.79
CA ALA A 98 -4.26 7.46 17.23
C ALA A 98 -4.56 5.94 17.19
N PRO A 99 -3.52 5.10 17.16
CA PRO A 99 -3.65 3.67 17.35
C PRO A 99 -4.44 3.32 18.61
N ALA A 100 -5.20 2.22 18.57
CA ALA A 100 -6.06 1.81 19.70
C ALA A 100 -5.28 1.63 21.01
N ALA A 101 -4.01 1.21 20.94
CA ALA A 101 -3.12 1.05 22.09
C ALA A 101 -2.80 2.37 22.82
N ASP A 102 -2.90 3.51 22.14
CA ASP A 102 -2.51 4.82 22.68
C ASP A 102 -3.67 5.62 23.25
N VAL A 103 -4.91 5.24 22.91
CA VAL A 103 -6.11 6.03 23.23
C VAL A 103 -6.25 6.29 24.73
N THR A 104 -6.01 5.27 25.57
CA THR A 104 -6.10 5.42 27.03
C THR A 104 -5.06 6.39 27.58
N MET A 105 -3.79 6.25 27.17
CA MET A 105 -2.71 7.16 27.59
C MET A 105 -3.01 8.60 27.19
N LEU A 106 -3.46 8.82 25.96
CA LEU A 106 -3.78 10.16 25.46
C LEU A 106 -4.97 10.76 26.20
N ALA A 107 -6.01 9.97 26.50
CA ALA A 107 -7.15 10.41 27.31
C ALA A 107 -6.74 10.83 28.73
N GLU A 108 -5.94 10.01 29.43
CA GLU A 108 -5.42 10.35 30.75
C GLU A 108 -4.56 11.63 30.72
N THR A 109 -3.79 11.82 29.65
CA THR A 109 -2.98 13.02 29.44
C THR A 109 -3.84 14.26 29.24
N ILE A 110 -4.97 14.15 28.52
CA ILE A 110 -5.95 15.23 28.37
C ILE A 110 -6.48 15.62 29.75
N ASP A 111 -6.95 14.64 30.54
CA ASP A 111 -7.51 14.89 31.88
C ASP A 111 -6.53 15.68 32.76
N ILE A 112 -5.27 15.24 32.83
CA ILE A 112 -4.20 15.94 33.58
C ILE A 112 -3.99 17.38 33.07
N LEU A 113 -3.92 17.57 31.76
CA LEU A 113 -3.61 18.88 31.17
C LEU A 113 -4.79 19.86 31.31
N THR A 114 -6.03 19.38 31.31
CA THR A 114 -7.23 20.23 31.48
C THR A 114 -7.32 20.91 32.84
N GLU A 115 -6.59 20.42 33.85
CA GLU A 115 -6.49 21.09 35.15
C GLU A 115 -5.84 22.48 35.05
N THR A 116 -4.99 22.71 34.04
CA THR A 116 -4.21 23.94 33.91
C THR A 116 -4.33 24.64 32.56
N GLN A 117 -4.78 23.93 31.52
CA GLN A 117 -4.86 24.44 30.15
C GLN A 117 -6.30 24.42 29.65
N PRO A 118 -6.73 25.44 28.88
CA PRO A 118 -8.07 25.43 28.29
C PRO A 118 -8.16 24.38 27.18
N LEU A 119 -9.27 23.63 27.17
CA LEU A 119 -9.61 22.76 26.04
C LEU A 119 -9.78 23.59 24.76
N PRO A 120 -9.35 23.06 23.60
CA PRO A 120 -9.58 23.75 22.35
C PRO A 120 -11.08 23.74 22.00
N PRO A 121 -11.58 24.76 21.27
CA PRO A 121 -13.01 24.95 21.05
C PRO A 121 -13.67 23.83 20.23
N TRP A 122 -12.90 23.13 19.39
CA TRP A 122 -13.35 21.96 18.62
C TRP A 122 -13.35 20.66 19.43
N HIS A 123 -12.81 20.65 20.66
CA HIS A 123 -12.80 19.45 21.49
C HIS A 123 -14.21 19.18 22.04
N THR A 124 -14.90 18.27 21.37
CA THR A 124 -16.13 17.66 21.87
C THR A 124 -15.79 16.36 22.59
N THR A 125 -16.32 16.18 23.79
CA THR A 125 -16.32 14.86 24.46
C THR A 125 -17.00 13.89 23.51
N ARG A 126 -16.33 12.78 23.15
CA ARG A 126 -16.89 11.73 22.29
C ARG A 126 -18.14 11.13 22.95
N SER A 127 -19.30 11.70 22.65
CA SER A 127 -20.62 11.18 22.97
C SER A 127 -21.26 10.61 21.69
N ALA A 128 -22.33 9.82 21.84
CA ALA A 128 -23.10 9.35 20.69
C ALA A 128 -23.57 10.51 19.79
N ASP A 129 -23.82 11.68 20.36
CA ASP A 129 -24.32 12.88 19.66
C ASP A 129 -23.22 13.67 18.93
N THR A 130 -21.94 13.36 19.16
CA THR A 130 -20.78 14.09 18.60
C THR A 130 -19.84 13.18 17.80
N ALA A 131 -20.16 11.88 17.74
CA ALA A 131 -19.43 10.90 16.97
C ALA A 131 -19.80 10.97 15.48
N TRP A 132 -18.80 10.80 14.63
CA TRP A 132 -19.01 10.57 13.20
C TRP A 132 -19.77 9.26 13.01
N THR A 133 -20.91 9.31 12.34
CA THR A 133 -21.69 8.11 12.02
C THR A 133 -21.64 7.90 10.53
N ALA A 134 -21.13 6.74 10.09
CA ALA A 134 -21.16 6.37 8.68
C ALA A 134 -22.62 6.10 8.27
N ALA A 135 -23.17 6.98 7.44
CA ALA A 135 -24.59 7.02 7.10
C ALA A 135 -24.91 6.25 5.81
N ALA A 136 -24.01 6.31 4.82
CA ALA A 136 -24.13 5.60 3.56
C ALA A 136 -22.75 5.25 3.00
N ALA A 137 -22.68 4.22 2.17
CA ALA A 137 -21.45 3.86 1.49
C ALA A 137 -21.70 3.39 0.06
N ARG A 138 -20.75 3.67 -0.82
CA ARG A 138 -20.78 3.31 -2.23
C ARG A 138 -19.44 2.75 -2.67
N ARG A 139 -19.48 1.88 -3.67
CA ARG A 139 -18.31 1.37 -4.38
C ARG A 139 -18.44 1.73 -5.85
N ALA A 140 -17.41 2.34 -6.40
CA ALA A 140 -17.23 2.44 -7.84
C ALA A 140 -16.12 1.47 -8.24
N VAL A 141 -16.35 0.63 -9.24
CA VAL A 141 -15.39 -0.41 -9.67
C VAL A 141 -15.26 -0.32 -11.17
N ASP A 142 -14.04 -0.38 -11.68
CA ASP A 142 -13.79 -0.40 -13.12
C ASP A 142 -14.30 -1.69 -13.78
N VAL A 143 -14.40 -1.69 -15.11
CA VAL A 143 -14.91 -2.84 -15.87
C VAL A 143 -14.05 -4.11 -15.70
N TRP A 144 -12.77 -3.97 -15.36
CA TRP A 144 -11.87 -5.10 -15.16
C TRP A 144 -11.81 -5.60 -13.73
N ASP A 145 -12.38 -4.85 -12.77
CA ASP A 145 -12.19 -5.06 -11.33
C ASP A 145 -10.70 -4.99 -10.94
N SER A 146 -9.97 -4.05 -11.54
CA SER A 146 -8.56 -3.74 -11.26
C SER A 146 -8.42 -2.50 -10.36
N GLU A 147 -9.43 -1.64 -10.34
CA GLU A 147 -9.49 -0.45 -9.52
C GLU A 147 -10.87 -0.30 -8.88
N GLN A 148 -10.89 0.11 -7.62
CA GLN A 148 -12.12 0.48 -6.93
C GLN A 148 -11.95 1.77 -6.14
N VAL A 149 -13.01 2.56 -6.08
CA VAL A 149 -13.13 3.72 -5.20
C VAL A 149 -14.21 3.47 -4.17
N LEU A 150 -13.82 3.54 -2.90
CA LEU A 150 -14.69 3.43 -1.74
C LEU A 150 -15.10 4.83 -1.31
N LEU A 151 -16.41 5.07 -1.16
CA LEU A 151 -16.97 6.35 -0.72
C LEU A 151 -17.85 6.10 0.49
N ILE A 152 -17.52 6.69 1.63
CA ILE A 152 -18.29 6.58 2.88
C ILE A 152 -18.75 7.97 3.31
N ASP A 153 -20.05 8.19 3.30
CA ASP A 153 -20.68 9.42 3.78
C ASP A 153 -20.80 9.38 5.32
N TYR A 154 -20.23 10.36 5.99
CA TYR A 154 -20.31 10.53 7.45
C TYR A 154 -21.24 11.69 7.81
N ASP A 155 -22.19 11.41 8.69
CA ASP A 155 -22.96 12.42 9.42
C ASP A 155 -22.24 12.81 10.71
N GLY A 156 -22.60 13.98 11.27
CA GLY A 156 -22.07 14.47 12.53
C GLY A 156 -21.95 16.00 12.55
N PRO A 157 -21.09 16.56 13.43
CA PRO A 157 -20.89 18.01 13.55
C PRO A 157 -20.43 18.71 12.26
N HIS A 158 -19.66 18.00 11.42
CA HIS A 158 -19.20 18.41 10.10
C HIS A 158 -19.34 17.24 9.12
N PRO A 159 -20.51 17.06 8.48
CA PRO A 159 -20.70 16.00 7.50
C PRO A 159 -19.61 16.04 6.43
N HIS A 160 -19.18 14.88 5.94
CA HIS A 160 -18.14 14.76 4.90
C HIS A 160 -18.20 13.38 4.24
N THR A 161 -17.52 13.21 3.11
CA THR A 161 -17.33 11.90 2.47
C THR A 161 -15.86 11.48 2.56
N LEU A 162 -15.58 10.33 3.14
CA LEU A 162 -14.25 9.70 3.07
C LEU A 162 -14.15 8.91 1.76
N MET A 163 -13.15 9.24 0.95
CA MET A 163 -12.84 8.55 -0.30
C MET A 163 -11.52 7.80 -0.16
N ALA A 164 -11.48 6.55 -0.65
CA ALA A 164 -10.23 5.80 -0.80
C ALA A 164 -10.18 5.15 -2.18
N GLN A 165 -9.09 5.36 -2.91
CA GLN A 165 -8.81 4.71 -4.19
C GLN A 165 -7.94 3.47 -3.94
N VAL A 166 -8.45 2.30 -4.26
CA VAL A 166 -7.77 1.02 -4.08
C VAL A 166 -7.41 0.44 -5.45
N LEU A 167 -6.12 0.21 -5.64
CA LEU A 167 -5.52 -0.41 -6.81
C LEU A 167 -5.22 -1.88 -6.50
N LYS A 168 -5.42 -2.75 -7.48
CA LYS A 168 -5.19 -4.20 -7.36
C LYS A 168 -4.01 -4.75 -8.19
N PRO A 169 -3.61 -4.14 -9.32
CA PRO A 169 -2.45 -4.60 -10.08
C PRO A 169 -1.16 -4.63 -9.25
N GLY A 170 -0.47 -5.77 -9.26
CA GLY A 170 0.78 -5.97 -8.51
C GLY A 170 0.59 -6.19 -7.01
N GLY A 171 -0.66 -6.26 -6.54
CA GLY A 171 -1.02 -6.37 -5.15
C GLY A 171 -2.02 -5.28 -4.76
N LEU A 172 -2.80 -5.56 -3.72
CA LEU A 172 -3.80 -4.62 -3.23
C LEU A 172 -3.10 -3.47 -2.49
N MET A 173 -3.33 -2.24 -2.93
CA MET A 173 -2.78 -1.02 -2.34
C MET A 173 -3.79 0.13 -2.39
N ILE A 174 -3.79 0.99 -1.38
CA ILE A 174 -4.48 2.27 -1.44
C ILE A 174 -3.53 3.30 -2.06
N GLY A 175 -3.92 3.84 -3.22
CA GLY A 175 -3.18 4.91 -3.87
C GLY A 175 -3.41 6.27 -3.20
N LYS A 176 -4.67 6.56 -2.85
CA LYS A 176 -5.10 7.88 -2.37
C LYS A 176 -6.22 7.80 -1.35
N ILE A 177 -6.22 8.71 -0.38
CA ILE A 177 -7.30 8.93 0.58
C ILE A 177 -7.67 10.42 0.61
N ALA A 178 -8.95 10.74 0.41
CA ALA A 178 -9.40 12.13 0.41
C ALA A 178 -10.62 12.33 1.32
N ILE A 179 -10.69 13.50 1.93
CA ILE A 179 -11.88 14.01 2.60
C ILE A 179 -12.58 14.95 1.62
N LEU A 180 -13.79 14.59 1.22
CA LEU A 180 -14.59 15.32 0.23
C LEU A 180 -15.80 15.97 0.89
N GLU A 181 -16.39 16.94 0.18
CA GLU A 181 -17.65 17.57 0.56
C GLU A 181 -18.79 16.54 0.65
N PRO A 182 -19.77 16.75 1.54
CA PRO A 182 -20.93 15.88 1.68
C PRO A 182 -21.62 15.61 0.34
N GLY A 183 -21.90 14.33 0.08
CA GLY A 183 -22.60 13.93 -1.13
C GLY A 183 -21.75 13.94 -2.39
N ALA A 184 -20.41 14.03 -2.29
CA ALA A 184 -19.48 13.90 -3.41
C ALA A 184 -19.76 12.64 -4.25
N ALA A 185 -20.19 11.55 -3.61
CA ALA A 185 -20.54 10.31 -4.30
C ALA A 185 -21.73 10.46 -5.28
N ALA A 186 -22.57 11.49 -5.15
CA ALA A 186 -23.64 11.78 -6.12
C ALA A 186 -23.16 12.53 -7.36
N GLN A 187 -21.96 13.11 -7.29
CA GLN A 187 -21.31 13.81 -8.40
C GLN A 187 -20.33 12.90 -9.15
N TRP A 188 -20.14 11.64 -8.71
CA TRP A 188 -19.17 10.70 -9.25
C TRP A 188 -19.18 10.63 -10.79
N ASP A 189 -20.34 10.35 -11.39
CA ASP A 189 -20.45 10.22 -12.85
C ASP A 189 -20.21 11.54 -13.60
N GLN A 190 -20.41 12.70 -12.94
CA GLN A 190 -20.21 14.01 -13.55
C GLN A 190 -18.75 14.46 -13.55
N LEU A 191 -17.93 13.86 -12.66
CA LEU A 191 -16.52 14.20 -12.50
C LEU A 191 -15.61 13.38 -13.43
N ARG A 192 -16.17 12.38 -14.11
CA ARG A 192 -15.43 11.50 -15.03
C ARG A 192 -15.52 12.01 -16.46
N GLU A 193 -14.43 11.90 -17.21
CA GLU A 193 -14.39 12.22 -18.64
C GLU A 193 -14.98 11.05 -19.46
N ASP A 194 -15.52 11.37 -20.65
CA ASP A 194 -16.23 10.39 -21.50
C ASP A 194 -15.32 9.25 -22.02
N ASP A 195 -14.01 9.46 -22.06
CA ASP A 195 -12.99 8.51 -22.52
C ASP A 195 -12.33 7.72 -21.38
N GLU A 196 -12.66 8.01 -20.12
CA GLU A 196 -12.20 7.21 -18.99
C GLU A 196 -12.85 5.82 -18.98
N VAL A 197 -12.13 4.85 -18.42
CA VAL A 197 -12.66 3.50 -18.17
C VAL A 197 -13.91 3.62 -17.30
N PRO A 198 -15.06 3.00 -17.66
CA PRO A 198 -16.27 3.11 -16.87
C PRO A 198 -16.05 2.56 -15.47
N MET A 199 -16.41 3.35 -14.46
CA MET A 199 -16.41 2.94 -13.06
C MET A 199 -17.82 3.11 -12.49
N PRO A 200 -18.78 2.23 -12.84
CA PRO A 200 -20.14 2.32 -12.33
C PRO A 200 -20.16 2.33 -10.80
N ILE A 201 -20.83 3.34 -10.23
CA ILE A 201 -21.00 3.47 -8.80
C ILE A 201 -22.27 2.76 -8.33
N SER A 202 -22.17 2.00 -7.25
CA SER A 202 -23.28 1.27 -6.64
C SER A 202 -23.31 1.46 -5.13
N GLN A 203 -24.51 1.42 -4.54
CA GLN A 203 -24.68 1.41 -3.08
C GLN A 203 -24.20 0.08 -2.51
N ALA A 204 -23.55 0.13 -1.36
CA ALA A 204 -23.10 -1.06 -0.63
C ALA A 204 -23.33 -0.89 0.88
N PRO A 205 -23.46 -1.99 1.63
CA PRO A 205 -23.55 -1.90 3.09
C PRO A 205 -22.32 -1.20 3.67
N VAL A 206 -22.55 -0.24 4.57
CA VAL A 206 -21.48 0.55 5.22
C VAL A 206 -20.44 -0.36 5.88
N ALA A 207 -20.89 -1.41 6.58
CA ALA A 207 -19.99 -2.33 7.26
C ALA A 207 -19.04 -3.05 6.29
N ASP A 208 -19.52 -3.41 5.09
CA ASP A 208 -18.71 -4.12 4.09
C ASP A 208 -17.68 -3.17 3.47
N VAL A 209 -18.05 -1.92 3.17
CA VAL A 209 -17.12 -0.92 2.62
C VAL A 209 -16.05 -0.54 3.64
N LEU A 210 -16.40 -0.45 4.93
CA LEU A 210 -15.43 -0.25 6.00
C LEU A 210 -14.51 -1.46 6.18
N ALA A 211 -15.02 -2.69 6.00
CA ALA A 211 -14.19 -3.89 6.04
C ALA A 211 -13.18 -3.91 4.87
N ASP A 212 -13.61 -3.56 3.66
CA ASP A 212 -12.71 -3.43 2.50
C ASP A 212 -11.63 -2.37 2.73
N LEU A 213 -12.02 -1.20 3.27
CA LEU A 213 -11.06 -0.14 3.59
C LEU A 213 -10.05 -0.59 4.64
N ALA A 214 -10.50 -1.31 5.68
CA ALA A 214 -9.62 -1.84 6.72
C ALA A 214 -8.66 -2.90 6.17
N ASP A 215 -9.14 -3.81 5.32
CA ASP A 215 -8.30 -4.81 4.65
C ASP A 215 -7.25 -4.15 3.73
N ALA A 216 -7.67 -3.12 3.00
CA ALA A 216 -6.82 -2.38 2.08
C ALA A 216 -5.74 -1.57 2.81
N LEU A 217 -6.09 -0.89 3.90
CA LEU A 217 -5.12 -0.18 4.74
C LEU A 217 -4.11 -1.16 5.34
N ARG A 218 -4.58 -2.28 5.91
CA ARG A 218 -3.70 -3.28 6.50
C ARG A 218 -2.72 -3.85 5.47
N THR A 219 -3.17 -4.14 4.25
CA THR A 219 -2.32 -4.66 3.18
C THR A 219 -1.31 -3.61 2.69
N THR A 220 -1.75 -2.36 2.55
CA THR A 220 -0.87 -1.23 2.20
C THR A 220 0.21 -1.02 3.26
N ASP A 221 -0.15 -1.12 4.54
CA ASP A 221 0.75 -0.90 5.68
C ASP A 221 1.88 -1.92 5.81
N ILE A 222 1.64 -3.17 5.38
CA ILE A 222 2.65 -4.23 5.41
C ILE A 222 3.50 -4.27 4.13
N THR A 223 3.13 -3.50 3.11
CA THR A 223 3.84 -3.47 1.82
C THR A 223 5.12 -2.64 1.91
N TRP A 224 6.18 -3.13 1.27
CA TRP A 224 7.48 -2.46 1.21
C TRP A 224 7.99 -2.35 -0.24
N PRO A 225 8.52 -1.19 -0.68
CA PRO A 225 8.61 0.08 0.05
C PRO A 225 7.23 0.65 0.42
N ARG A 226 7.18 1.48 1.46
CA ARG A 226 5.94 2.15 1.87
C ARG A 226 5.45 3.06 0.76
N ASN A 227 4.13 3.19 0.64
CA ASN A 227 3.52 4.23 -0.19
C ASN A 227 3.93 5.61 0.36
N ASP A 228 4.62 6.40 -0.46
CA ASP A 228 5.11 7.74 -0.14
C ASP A 228 4.26 8.88 -0.72
N ASP A 229 3.08 8.55 -1.27
CA ASP A 229 2.11 9.52 -1.75
C ASP A 229 1.49 10.33 -0.59
N GLU A 230 1.60 11.66 -0.67
CA GLU A 230 1.09 12.60 0.33
C GLU A 230 -0.42 12.46 0.53
N ASP A 231 -1.18 12.21 -0.55
CA ASP A 231 -2.62 12.04 -0.49
C ASP A 231 -3.02 10.75 0.26
N PHE A 232 -2.14 9.75 0.32
CA PHE A 232 -2.34 8.58 1.18
C PHE A 232 -1.92 8.89 2.63
N ILE A 233 -0.70 9.41 2.80
CA ILE A 233 -0.07 9.62 4.11
C ILE A 233 -0.92 10.52 5.01
N ASP A 234 -1.43 11.63 4.46
CA ASP A 234 -2.09 12.68 5.24
C ASP A 234 -3.38 12.20 5.92
N ASN A 235 -4.12 11.31 5.27
CA ASN A 235 -5.41 10.82 5.76
C ASN A 235 -5.40 9.37 6.22
N ARG A 236 -4.25 8.68 6.18
CA ARG A 236 -4.09 7.27 6.56
C ARG A 236 -4.60 6.97 7.97
N ALA A 237 -4.11 7.69 8.98
CA ALA A 237 -4.48 7.41 10.37
C ALA A 237 -5.95 7.75 10.65
N LEU A 238 -6.46 8.82 10.02
CA LEU A 238 -7.88 9.16 10.05
C LEU A 238 -8.72 8.01 9.48
N ALA A 239 -8.43 7.56 8.26
CA ALA A 239 -9.16 6.45 7.63
C ALA A 239 -9.12 5.18 8.49
N TRP A 240 -7.92 4.81 8.99
CA TRP A 240 -7.77 3.66 9.89
C TRP A 240 -8.62 3.80 11.17
N SER A 241 -8.67 4.99 11.75
CA SER A 241 -9.48 5.24 12.96
C SER A 241 -10.98 5.01 12.76
N ARG A 242 -11.45 5.14 11.51
CA ARG A 242 -12.86 4.97 11.15
C ARG A 242 -13.22 3.53 10.82
N CYS A 243 -12.27 2.72 10.34
CA CYS A 243 -12.57 1.39 9.81
C CYS A 243 -11.97 0.22 10.59
N ARG A 244 -11.00 0.44 11.50
CA ARG A 244 -10.26 -0.64 12.19
C ARG A 244 -11.14 -1.67 12.92
N GLU A 245 -12.30 -1.26 13.43
CA GLU A 245 -13.23 -2.17 14.13
C GLU A 245 -13.98 -3.12 13.17
N HIS A 246 -13.88 -2.87 11.86
CA HIS A 246 -14.42 -3.70 10.78
C HIS A 246 -13.35 -4.59 10.13
N LEU A 247 -12.13 -4.63 10.67
CA LEU A 247 -11.04 -5.40 10.08
C LEU A 247 -11.41 -6.89 9.96
N PRO A 248 -11.44 -7.45 8.74
CA PRO A 248 -11.72 -8.87 8.58
C PRO A 248 -10.52 -9.74 8.97
N GLU A 249 -10.78 -11.04 9.16
CA GLU A 249 -9.71 -12.03 9.21
C GLU A 249 -8.94 -12.06 7.87
N TRP A 250 -7.69 -12.56 7.88
CA TRP A 250 -6.96 -12.74 6.62
C TRP A 250 -7.74 -13.73 5.73
N PRO A 251 -8.08 -13.35 4.49
CA PRO A 251 -8.77 -14.26 3.59
C PRO A 251 -7.87 -15.45 3.27
N GLU A 252 -8.39 -16.67 3.43
CA GLU A 252 -7.77 -17.85 2.86
C GLU A 252 -7.95 -17.80 1.34
N ARG A 253 -6.86 -17.59 0.58
CA ARG A 253 -6.91 -17.77 -0.88
C ARG A 253 -7.04 -19.25 -1.20
N ALA A 254 -8.24 -19.66 -1.57
CA ALA A 254 -8.47 -20.98 -2.14
C ALA A 254 -7.91 -21.01 -3.57
N SER A 255 -7.04 -21.98 -3.86
CA SER A 255 -6.61 -22.27 -5.23
C SER A 255 -7.79 -22.74 -6.08
N LEU A 256 -7.71 -22.50 -7.38
CA LEU A 256 -8.70 -23.00 -8.31
C LEU A 256 -8.67 -24.54 -8.28
N PRO A 257 -9.83 -25.22 -8.15
CA PRO A 257 -9.85 -26.67 -8.19
C PRO A 257 -9.25 -27.20 -9.50
N GLU A 258 -8.43 -28.26 -9.43
CA GLU A 258 -7.73 -28.80 -10.60
C GLU A 258 -8.67 -29.14 -11.77
N ALA A 259 -9.85 -29.68 -11.47
CA ALA A 259 -10.87 -29.98 -12.47
C ALA A 259 -11.36 -28.73 -13.22
N GLU A 260 -11.45 -27.60 -12.51
CA GLU A 260 -11.85 -26.32 -13.08
C GLU A 260 -10.73 -25.72 -13.93
N ARG A 261 -9.48 -25.81 -13.44
CA ARG A 261 -8.29 -25.43 -14.21
C ARG A 261 -8.22 -26.17 -15.54
N HIS A 262 -8.37 -27.50 -15.52
CA HIS A 262 -8.41 -28.33 -16.72
C HIS A 262 -9.55 -27.94 -17.66
N ARG A 263 -10.74 -27.65 -17.11
CA ARG A 263 -11.90 -27.20 -17.89
C ARG A 263 -11.61 -25.91 -18.64
N LEU A 264 -11.03 -24.91 -17.97
CA LEU A 264 -10.71 -23.61 -18.58
C LEU A 264 -9.70 -23.76 -19.72
N ILE A 265 -8.63 -24.51 -19.50
CA ILE A 265 -7.60 -24.76 -20.53
C ILE A 265 -8.19 -25.52 -21.73
N GLN A 266 -9.00 -26.55 -21.47
CA GLN A 266 -9.65 -27.32 -22.53
C GLN A 266 -10.62 -26.46 -23.35
N GLN A 267 -11.37 -25.57 -22.70
CA GLN A 267 -12.27 -24.65 -23.41
C GLN A 267 -11.49 -23.61 -24.21
N PHE A 268 -10.45 -23.02 -23.63
CA PHE A 268 -9.57 -22.07 -24.32
C PHE A 268 -8.97 -22.65 -25.61
N THR A 269 -8.37 -23.83 -25.49
CA THR A 269 -7.74 -24.54 -26.63
C THR A 269 -8.75 -24.89 -27.72
N ALA A 270 -9.93 -25.40 -27.35
CA ALA A 270 -10.99 -25.74 -28.30
C ALA A 270 -11.55 -24.50 -29.03
N THR A 271 -11.84 -23.42 -28.30
CA THR A 271 -12.40 -22.18 -28.89
C THR A 271 -11.44 -21.54 -29.89
N ASN A 272 -10.13 -21.60 -29.62
CA ASN A 272 -9.12 -20.96 -30.44
C ASN A 272 -8.47 -21.89 -31.48
N ASN A 273 -8.93 -23.16 -31.57
CA ASN A 273 -8.34 -24.20 -32.42
C ASN A 273 -6.82 -24.39 -32.18
N LEU A 274 -6.40 -24.27 -30.93
CA LEU A 274 -5.03 -24.47 -30.47
C LEU A 274 -4.92 -25.88 -29.86
N ASP A 275 -4.53 -26.89 -30.62
CA ASP A 275 -4.35 -28.26 -30.11
C ASP A 275 -2.87 -28.68 -30.12
N ASP A 276 -2.03 -27.83 -29.53
CA ASP A 276 -0.62 -28.07 -29.36
C ASP A 276 -0.19 -27.93 -27.89
N GLU A 277 0.90 -28.60 -27.54
CA GLU A 277 1.43 -28.62 -26.17
C GLU A 277 1.95 -27.25 -25.71
N VAL A 278 2.45 -26.43 -26.63
CA VAL A 278 3.01 -25.10 -26.32
C VAL A 278 1.90 -24.15 -25.88
N SER A 279 0.80 -24.08 -26.63
CA SER A 279 -0.37 -23.26 -26.29
C SER A 279 -1.00 -23.67 -24.96
N ARG A 280 -1.08 -24.98 -24.69
CA ARG A 280 -1.59 -25.52 -23.42
C ARG A 280 -0.70 -25.13 -22.24
N SER A 281 0.60 -25.29 -22.38
CA SER A 281 1.58 -24.91 -21.36
C SER A 281 1.59 -23.41 -21.07
N LEU A 282 1.42 -22.56 -22.09
CA LEU A 282 1.29 -21.11 -21.91
C LEU A 282 -0.02 -20.74 -21.19
N ALA A 283 -1.15 -21.39 -21.52
CA ALA A 283 -2.41 -21.17 -20.82
C ALA A 283 -2.32 -21.54 -19.33
N GLU A 284 -1.64 -22.64 -19.00
CA GLU A 284 -1.32 -23.02 -17.62
C GLU A 284 -0.50 -21.93 -16.91
N LEU A 285 0.53 -21.39 -17.57
CA LEU A 285 1.36 -20.32 -17.04
C LEU A 285 0.54 -19.04 -16.75
N PHE A 286 -0.40 -18.69 -17.63
CA PHE A 286 -1.26 -17.52 -17.43
C PHE A 286 -2.25 -17.73 -16.29
N LEU A 287 -2.75 -18.95 -16.09
CA LEU A 287 -3.56 -19.28 -14.91
C LEU A 287 -2.73 -19.21 -13.63
N ASP A 288 -1.49 -19.69 -13.64
CA ASP A 288 -0.59 -19.60 -12.48
C ASP A 288 -0.32 -18.14 -12.09
N TYR A 289 -0.10 -17.28 -13.08
CA TYR A 289 -0.02 -15.84 -12.84
C TYR A 289 -1.32 -15.30 -12.26
N GLY A 290 -2.45 -15.62 -12.90
CA GLY A 290 -3.77 -15.17 -12.48
C GLY A 290 -4.10 -15.55 -11.03
N GLU A 291 -3.92 -16.82 -10.65
CA GLU A 291 -4.21 -17.33 -9.30
C GLU A 291 -3.26 -16.73 -8.25
N GLY A 292 -2.00 -16.53 -8.61
CA GLY A 292 -0.98 -16.04 -7.68
C GLY A 292 -1.03 -14.52 -7.46
N TYR A 293 -1.32 -13.75 -8.51
CA TYR A 293 -1.00 -12.32 -8.56
C TYR A 293 -2.22 -11.43 -8.82
N ILE A 294 -3.23 -11.89 -9.57
CA ILE A 294 -4.44 -11.09 -9.84
C ILE A 294 -5.41 -11.21 -8.67
N VAL A 295 -5.55 -10.13 -7.90
CA VAL A 295 -6.37 -10.11 -6.66
C VAL A 295 -7.83 -10.47 -6.93
N SER A 296 -8.39 -10.01 -8.05
CA SER A 296 -9.80 -10.21 -8.41
C SER A 296 -10.10 -11.57 -9.04
N GLY A 297 -9.09 -12.45 -9.13
CA GLY A 297 -9.21 -13.82 -9.61
C GLY A 297 -8.49 -14.07 -10.94
N PRO A 298 -8.28 -15.35 -11.31
CA PRO A 298 -7.33 -15.74 -12.36
C PRO A 298 -7.69 -15.30 -13.78
N LEU A 299 -8.94 -14.92 -14.00
CA LEU A 299 -9.43 -14.42 -15.29
C LEU A 299 -9.60 -12.89 -15.31
N ALA A 300 -9.30 -12.20 -14.20
CA ALA A 300 -9.60 -10.77 -14.04
C ALA A 300 -8.50 -9.84 -14.59
N TRP A 301 -8.15 -10.04 -15.87
CA TRP A 301 -7.09 -9.28 -16.53
C TRP A 301 -7.47 -7.81 -16.78
N SER A 302 -6.49 -6.93 -16.66
CA SER A 302 -6.55 -5.52 -17.03
C SER A 302 -5.27 -5.13 -17.79
N PRO A 303 -5.21 -3.95 -18.43
CA PRO A 303 -3.99 -3.53 -19.13
C PRO A 303 -2.76 -3.49 -18.21
N ALA A 304 -2.95 -3.06 -16.96
CA ALA A 304 -1.89 -3.02 -15.96
C ALA A 304 -1.40 -4.43 -15.56
N GLU A 305 -2.28 -5.43 -15.51
CA GLU A 305 -1.88 -6.82 -15.25
C GLU A 305 -1.07 -7.41 -16.41
N VAL A 306 -1.41 -7.06 -17.65
CA VAL A 306 -0.64 -7.46 -18.85
C VAL A 306 0.75 -6.83 -18.81
N MET A 307 0.83 -5.53 -18.50
CA MET A 307 2.11 -4.83 -18.30
C MET A 307 2.96 -5.54 -17.24
N LEU A 308 2.41 -5.86 -16.06
CA LEU A 308 3.15 -6.51 -14.98
C LEU A 308 3.58 -7.94 -15.33
N LEU A 309 2.73 -8.71 -16.01
CA LEU A 309 3.08 -10.03 -16.51
C LEU A 309 4.32 -9.95 -17.42
N LEU A 310 4.28 -9.06 -18.42
CA LEU A 310 5.28 -8.96 -19.47
C LEU A 310 6.59 -8.29 -19.01
N THR A 311 6.51 -7.26 -18.16
CA THR A 311 7.67 -6.44 -17.80
C THR A 311 8.32 -6.81 -16.47
N ASP A 312 7.60 -7.47 -15.56
CA ASP A 312 8.15 -7.95 -14.28
C ASP A 312 8.10 -9.46 -14.16
N TRP A 313 6.90 -10.06 -14.19
CA TRP A 313 6.74 -11.43 -13.70
C TRP A 313 7.42 -12.47 -14.58
N LEU A 314 7.20 -12.42 -15.91
CA LEU A 314 7.79 -13.37 -16.84
C LEU A 314 9.33 -13.27 -16.86
N PRO A 315 9.95 -12.09 -17.06
CA PRO A 315 11.41 -11.95 -17.01
C PRO A 315 12.00 -12.49 -15.70
N ARG A 316 11.33 -12.19 -14.58
CA ARG A 316 11.82 -12.52 -13.24
C ARG A 316 11.61 -13.99 -12.85
N LYS A 317 10.50 -14.62 -13.24
CA LYS A 317 10.07 -15.92 -12.68
C LYS A 317 9.93 -17.05 -13.69
N ALA A 318 9.57 -16.76 -14.94
CA ALA A 318 9.27 -17.81 -15.91
C ALA A 318 10.52 -18.28 -16.67
N ILE A 319 10.55 -19.57 -16.98
CA ILE A 319 11.49 -20.18 -17.91
C ILE A 319 10.67 -20.59 -19.14
N LEU A 320 11.02 -20.05 -20.29
CA LEU A 320 10.34 -20.30 -21.55
C LEU A 320 11.33 -20.83 -22.58
N ASP A 321 10.97 -21.91 -23.25
CA ASP A 321 11.71 -22.41 -24.41
C ASP A 321 11.48 -21.52 -25.65
N ALA A 322 12.21 -21.79 -26.73
CA ALA A 322 12.13 -20.98 -27.95
C ALA A 322 10.75 -21.03 -28.62
N ALA A 323 10.03 -22.16 -28.53
CA ALA A 323 8.71 -22.32 -29.12
C ALA A 323 7.67 -21.52 -28.32
N GLN A 324 7.69 -21.64 -26.98
CA GLN A 324 6.88 -20.86 -26.06
C GLN A 324 7.12 -19.36 -26.23
N ARG A 325 8.38 -18.90 -26.28
CA ARG A 325 8.71 -17.47 -26.50
C ARG A 325 8.16 -16.94 -27.82
N THR A 326 8.21 -17.76 -28.87
CA THR A 326 7.70 -17.37 -30.19
C THR A 326 6.18 -17.30 -30.19
N ALA A 327 5.50 -18.25 -29.55
CA ALA A 327 4.05 -18.33 -29.50
C ALA A 327 3.40 -17.38 -28.47
N LEU A 328 4.13 -16.98 -27.43
CA LEU A 328 3.60 -16.26 -26.26
C LEU A 328 2.74 -15.04 -26.61
N PRO A 329 3.14 -14.12 -27.50
CA PRO A 329 2.33 -12.93 -27.77
C PRO A 329 0.96 -13.29 -28.35
N ASP A 330 0.92 -14.22 -29.30
CA ASP A 330 -0.31 -14.60 -29.99
C ASP A 330 -1.23 -15.44 -29.09
N VAL A 331 -0.67 -16.33 -28.29
CA VAL A 331 -1.44 -17.14 -27.32
C VAL A 331 -1.95 -16.24 -26.18
N LEU A 332 -1.16 -15.27 -25.71
CA LEU A 332 -1.57 -14.33 -24.67
C LEU A 332 -2.75 -13.47 -25.14
N ARG A 333 -2.71 -12.90 -26.35
CA ARG A 333 -3.85 -12.11 -26.88
C ARG A 333 -5.14 -12.93 -26.93
N GLN A 334 -5.07 -14.19 -27.38
CA GLN A 334 -6.21 -15.11 -27.40
C GLN A 334 -6.68 -15.47 -25.99
N TRP A 335 -5.76 -15.68 -25.06
CA TRP A 335 -6.07 -15.97 -23.66
C TRP A 335 -6.79 -14.81 -22.99
N LEU A 336 -6.32 -13.57 -23.18
CA LEU A 336 -6.92 -12.37 -22.61
C LEU A 336 -8.35 -12.17 -23.14
N ALA A 337 -8.56 -12.33 -24.44
CA ALA A 337 -9.90 -12.29 -25.03
C ALA A 337 -10.81 -13.36 -24.42
N TYR A 338 -10.35 -14.61 -24.38
CA TYR A 338 -11.09 -15.72 -23.76
C TYR A 338 -11.44 -15.45 -22.29
N ALA A 339 -10.45 -15.06 -21.47
CA ALA A 339 -10.61 -14.84 -20.04
C ALA A 339 -11.64 -13.74 -19.74
N LEU A 340 -11.61 -12.64 -20.50
CA LEU A 340 -12.54 -11.53 -20.33
C LEU A 340 -13.93 -11.83 -20.91
N GLU A 341 -14.03 -12.60 -21.99
CA GLU A 341 -15.30 -13.14 -22.47
C GLU A 341 -15.96 -14.06 -21.45
N GLN A 342 -15.20 -14.93 -20.77
CA GLN A 342 -15.72 -15.76 -19.67
C GLN A 342 -16.27 -14.92 -18.51
N ARG A 343 -15.72 -13.72 -18.28
CA ARG A 343 -16.22 -12.75 -17.30
C ARG A 343 -17.39 -11.91 -17.81
N GLY A 344 -17.77 -12.05 -19.08
CA GLY A 344 -18.85 -11.27 -19.70
C GLY A 344 -18.49 -9.80 -19.93
N ILE A 345 -17.20 -9.49 -20.07
CA ILE A 345 -16.74 -8.13 -20.37
C ILE A 345 -17.16 -7.76 -21.80
N ASP A 346 -17.67 -6.53 -21.98
CA ASP A 346 -18.02 -5.99 -23.29
C ASP A 346 -16.77 -5.96 -24.20
N PRO A 347 -16.85 -6.45 -25.46
CA PRO A 347 -15.71 -6.47 -26.38
C PRO A 347 -14.92 -5.17 -26.49
N ARG A 348 -15.59 -4.00 -26.37
CA ARG A 348 -14.88 -2.70 -26.41
C ARG A 348 -13.87 -2.50 -25.28
N TRP A 349 -14.05 -3.19 -24.15
CA TRP A 349 -13.15 -3.18 -22.99
C TRP A 349 -12.20 -4.38 -22.97
N ILE A 350 -12.37 -5.35 -23.87
CA ILE A 350 -11.40 -6.42 -24.10
C ILE A 350 -10.24 -5.89 -24.94
N THR A 351 -10.53 -5.10 -25.98
CA THR A 351 -9.52 -4.55 -26.90
C THR A 351 -8.36 -3.87 -26.19
N PRO A 352 -8.54 -2.95 -25.23
CA PRO A 352 -7.42 -2.30 -24.55
C PRO A 352 -6.51 -3.27 -23.78
N VAL A 353 -7.05 -4.37 -23.25
CA VAL A 353 -6.26 -5.39 -22.53
C VAL A 353 -5.44 -6.21 -23.51
N VAL A 354 -6.01 -6.55 -24.67
CA VAL A 354 -5.32 -7.27 -25.74
C VAL A 354 -4.23 -6.40 -26.36
N ASP A 355 -4.52 -5.11 -26.63
CA ASP A 355 -3.58 -4.15 -27.22
C ASP A 355 -2.39 -3.87 -26.30
N ALA A 356 -2.57 -3.94 -24.97
CA ALA A 356 -1.48 -3.83 -23.99
C ALA A 356 -0.38 -4.89 -24.19
N VAL A 357 -0.66 -6.02 -24.85
CA VAL A 357 0.37 -6.99 -25.23
C VAL A 357 1.38 -6.35 -26.19
N ASP A 358 0.89 -5.62 -27.19
CA ASP A 358 1.74 -4.98 -28.21
C ASP A 358 2.51 -3.79 -27.62
N ASP A 359 1.87 -3.03 -26.74
CA ASP A 359 2.50 -1.89 -26.04
C ASP A 359 3.74 -2.32 -25.24
N HIS A 360 3.69 -3.49 -24.59
CA HIS A 360 4.76 -3.98 -23.70
C HIS A 360 5.63 -5.08 -24.31
N LEU A 361 5.36 -5.53 -25.54
CA LEU A 361 6.10 -6.63 -26.17
C LEU A 361 7.59 -6.31 -26.35
N HIS A 362 7.90 -5.05 -26.66
CA HIS A 362 9.30 -4.62 -26.83
C HIS A 362 10.07 -4.71 -25.51
N GLU A 363 9.48 -4.22 -24.42
CA GLU A 363 10.05 -4.23 -23.08
C GLU A 363 10.23 -5.65 -22.57
N PHE A 364 9.24 -6.53 -22.76
CA PHE A 364 9.36 -7.96 -22.46
C PHE A 364 10.58 -8.59 -23.13
N ARG A 365 10.76 -8.38 -24.44
CA ARG A 365 11.89 -8.97 -25.18
C ARG A 365 13.24 -8.49 -24.66
N GLN A 366 13.34 -7.24 -24.23
CA GLN A 366 14.56 -6.71 -23.63
C GLN A 366 14.80 -7.28 -22.23
N ALA A 367 13.78 -7.27 -21.38
CA ALA A 367 13.89 -7.71 -20.00
C ALA A 367 14.13 -9.23 -19.89
N PHE A 368 13.48 -10.04 -20.72
CA PHE A 368 13.54 -11.50 -20.60
C PHE A 368 14.94 -12.07 -20.86
N ASP A 369 15.71 -11.43 -21.74
CA ASP A 369 17.09 -11.80 -22.08
C ASP A 369 18.14 -11.10 -21.19
N ASP A 370 17.70 -10.25 -20.25
CA ASP A 370 18.57 -9.59 -19.27
C ASP A 370 18.62 -10.39 -17.96
N ASP A 371 19.72 -11.09 -17.71
CA ASP A 371 19.96 -11.87 -16.49
C ASP A 371 19.89 -11.04 -15.20
N THR A 372 20.06 -9.71 -15.28
CA THR A 372 19.93 -8.83 -14.10
C THR A 372 18.48 -8.64 -13.65
N SER A 373 17.52 -8.90 -14.54
CA SER A 373 16.08 -8.88 -14.23
C SER A 373 15.59 -10.18 -13.57
N TRP A 374 16.41 -11.24 -13.60
CA TRP A 374 15.99 -12.56 -13.14
C TRP A 374 15.83 -12.61 -11.62
N GLY A 375 14.76 -13.25 -11.19
CA GLY A 375 14.52 -13.51 -9.77
C GLY A 375 15.50 -14.56 -9.22
N PRO A 376 15.70 -14.60 -7.89
CA PRO A 376 16.65 -15.51 -7.26
C PRO A 376 16.47 -16.98 -7.64
N ALA A 377 15.23 -17.44 -7.75
CA ALA A 377 14.92 -18.83 -8.12
C ALA A 377 15.36 -19.16 -9.55
N LYS A 378 15.10 -18.27 -10.52
CA LYS A 378 15.51 -18.43 -11.92
C LYS A 378 17.03 -18.40 -12.07
N GLN A 379 17.70 -17.49 -11.36
CA GLN A 379 19.17 -17.45 -11.31
C GLN A 379 19.77 -18.75 -10.72
N ILE A 380 19.15 -19.30 -9.68
CA ILE A 380 19.59 -20.59 -9.11
C ILE A 380 19.36 -21.72 -10.12
N ALA A 381 18.17 -21.81 -10.72
CA ALA A 381 17.86 -22.85 -11.71
C ALA A 381 18.83 -22.82 -12.90
N ALA A 382 19.16 -21.62 -13.40
CA ALA A 382 20.17 -21.45 -14.45
C ALA A 382 21.56 -21.91 -14.00
N ALA A 383 22.01 -21.50 -12.81
CA ALA A 383 23.31 -21.92 -12.27
C ALA A 383 23.40 -23.44 -12.06
N LEU A 384 22.30 -24.07 -11.64
CA LEU A 384 22.21 -25.52 -11.49
C LEU A 384 22.29 -26.23 -12.85
N ALA A 385 21.54 -25.76 -13.84
CA ALA A 385 21.56 -26.30 -15.19
C ALA A 385 22.96 -26.15 -15.84
N ASP A 386 23.61 -24.99 -15.70
CA ASP A 386 24.99 -24.74 -16.17
C ASP A 386 26.00 -25.66 -15.49
N SER A 387 25.72 -26.07 -14.25
CA SER A 387 26.51 -27.05 -13.49
C SER A 387 26.20 -28.50 -13.86
N GLY A 388 25.30 -28.73 -14.82
CA GLY A 388 24.89 -30.06 -15.30
C GLY A 388 23.98 -30.81 -14.33
N VAL A 389 23.34 -30.12 -13.38
CA VAL A 389 22.39 -30.73 -12.43
C VAL A 389 21.10 -31.06 -13.15
N ASP A 390 20.64 -32.30 -13.04
CA ASP A 390 19.33 -32.71 -13.52
C ASP A 390 18.25 -32.07 -12.63
N LEU A 391 17.54 -31.08 -13.16
CA LEU A 391 16.49 -30.35 -12.46
C LEU A 391 15.25 -31.21 -12.15
N THR A 392 15.14 -32.40 -12.75
CA THR A 392 14.06 -33.35 -12.47
C THR A 392 14.37 -34.27 -11.27
N ASP A 393 15.64 -34.34 -10.85
CA ASP A 393 16.06 -35.05 -9.65
C ASP A 393 16.08 -34.10 -8.44
N ARG A 394 15.02 -34.20 -7.62
CA ARG A 394 14.86 -33.38 -6.41
C ARG A 394 16.05 -33.49 -5.45
N GLN A 395 16.66 -34.66 -5.31
CA GLN A 395 17.78 -34.85 -4.40
C GLN A 395 19.03 -34.13 -4.94
N ALA A 396 19.29 -34.24 -6.24
CA ALA A 396 20.40 -33.53 -6.90
C ALA A 396 20.22 -32.00 -6.82
N VAL A 397 19.00 -31.50 -7.00
CA VAL A 397 18.66 -30.08 -6.84
C VAL A 397 18.89 -29.63 -5.39
N ASP A 398 18.37 -30.35 -4.40
CA ASP A 398 18.50 -29.97 -2.98
C ASP A 398 19.97 -29.99 -2.49
N ASP A 399 20.77 -30.93 -2.97
CA ASP A 399 22.21 -31.00 -2.67
C ASP A 399 22.97 -29.84 -3.33
N ALA A 400 22.65 -29.52 -4.58
CA ALA A 400 23.31 -28.44 -5.31
C ALA A 400 22.91 -27.04 -4.81
N ILE A 401 21.64 -26.81 -4.43
CA ILE A 401 21.21 -25.56 -3.77
C ILE A 401 21.95 -25.35 -2.45
N ARG A 402 22.12 -26.41 -1.64
CA ARG A 402 22.88 -26.34 -0.39
C ARG A 402 24.34 -25.96 -0.64
N ALA A 403 24.99 -26.55 -1.65
CA ALA A 403 26.35 -26.21 -2.02
C ALA A 403 26.47 -24.73 -2.48
N LEU A 404 25.55 -24.28 -3.33
CA LEU A 404 25.52 -22.91 -3.87
C LEU A 404 25.32 -21.87 -2.74
N ASN A 405 24.42 -22.14 -1.79
CA ASN A 405 24.20 -21.27 -0.64
C ASN A 405 25.41 -21.22 0.28
N ALA A 406 26.05 -22.37 0.55
CA ALA A 406 27.28 -22.43 1.35
C ALA A 406 28.42 -21.63 0.72
N GLU A 407 28.56 -21.69 -0.61
CA GLU A 407 29.58 -20.93 -1.33
C GLU A 407 29.29 -19.42 -1.31
N ARG A 408 28.03 -19.00 -1.50
CA ARG A 408 27.62 -17.60 -1.40
C ARG A 408 27.86 -17.02 0.00
N LEU A 409 27.55 -17.79 1.04
CA LEU A 409 27.85 -17.45 2.44
C LEU A 409 29.36 -17.37 2.70
N ALA A 410 30.15 -18.30 2.16
CA ALA A 410 31.60 -18.25 2.31
C ALA A 410 32.21 -17.00 1.62
N ARG A 411 31.68 -16.59 0.46
CA ARG A 411 32.11 -15.37 -0.24
C ARG A 411 31.69 -14.09 0.48
N SER A 412 30.50 -14.05 1.10
CA SER A 412 30.05 -12.86 1.85
C SER A 412 30.75 -12.66 3.19
N LEU A 413 31.41 -13.72 3.70
CA LEU A 413 32.20 -13.71 4.93
C LEU A 413 33.71 -13.45 4.69
N LEU A 414 34.14 -13.33 3.44
CA LEU A 414 35.50 -12.90 3.10
C LEU A 414 35.54 -11.36 2.97
N PRO A 415 36.48 -10.67 3.64
CA PRO A 415 36.53 -9.20 3.74
C PRO A 415 36.91 -8.47 2.45
#